data_AF-A0AAW2V406-F1
#
_entry.id   AF-A0AAW2V406-F1
#
_cell.length_a   1.000
_cell.length_b   1.000
_cell.length_c   1.000
_cell.angle_alpha   90.00
_cell.angle_beta   90.00
_cell.angle_gamma   90.00
#
_symmetry.space_group_name_H-M   'P 1'
#
loop_
_entity.id
_entity.type
_entity.pdbx_description
1 polymer ?
#
loop_
_entity_poly.entity_id
_entity_poly.type
_entity_poly.pdbx_seq_one_letter_code
_entity_poly.pdbx_strand_id
1 'polypeptide(L)'
;MDKIIYFSFGVLFLIILKVGSVYFGIASKDDLEGCRVKRWCFSLDEADIFFDPARAAIAVVHHDLTTSLLYNNLIPISLYVSIEVVKVLKSIFINQDVHMYHEETDKPAYARTSNLDEELGQFYTILSYKTGTFTCNYINKYIKLCYKQKNLETKRSNK
;
A
#
# COMPACT_ATOMS: atom_id res chain seq x y z
N MET A 1 2.56 3.33 2.14
CA MET A 1 2.94 2.32 1.13
C MET A 1 4.45 2.15 1.01
N ASP A 2 5.24 3.22 1.00
CA ASP A 2 6.71 3.13 0.87
C ASP A 2 7.38 2.28 1.94
N LYS A 3 6.91 2.37 3.20
CA LYS A 3 7.42 1.54 4.31
C LYS A 3 7.22 0.04 4.09
N ILE A 4 6.12 -0.35 3.44
CA ILE A 4 5.82 -1.76 3.12
C ILE A 4 6.75 -2.25 2.01
N ILE A 5 7.10 -1.38 1.06
CA ILE A 5 8.05 -1.67 0.00
C ILE A 5 9.44 -1.92 0.60
N TYR A 6 9.96 -1.00 1.41
CA TYR A 6 11.25 -1.18 2.07
C TYR A 6 11.28 -2.41 2.98
N PHE A 7 10.17 -2.69 3.69
CA PHE A 7 10.03 -3.90 4.50
C PHE A 7 10.08 -5.17 3.65
N SER A 8 9.37 -5.20 2.52
CA SER A 8 9.31 -6.37 1.63
C SER A 8 10.64 -6.63 0.93
N PHE A 9 11.32 -5.58 0.44
CA PHE A 9 12.67 -5.68 -0.11
C PHE A 9 13.67 -6.14 0.96
N GLY A 10 13.55 -5.64 2.20
CA GLY A 10 14.38 -6.07 3.32
C GLY A 10 14.19 -7.55 3.66
N VAL A 11 12.94 -8.02 3.78
CA VAL A 11 12.63 -9.43 4.05
C VAL A 11 13.12 -10.34 2.91
N LEU A 12 12.92 -9.94 1.66
CA LEU A 12 13.40 -10.69 0.50
C LEU A 12 14.92 -10.80 0.49
N PHE A 13 15.63 -9.70 0.74
CA PHE A 13 17.09 -9.68 0.82
C PHE A 13 17.62 -10.58 1.95
N LEU A 14 16.96 -10.58 3.10
CA LEU A 14 17.30 -11.46 4.21
C LEU A 14 17.05 -12.94 3.88
N ILE A 15 15.95 -13.27 3.19
CA ILE A 15 15.66 -14.65 2.77
C ILE A 15 16.73 -15.12 1.78
N ILE A 16 17.09 -14.30 0.80
CA ILE A 16 18.08 -14.68 -0.23
C ILE A 16 19.46 -14.92 0.39
N LEU A 17 19.93 -14.01 1.25
CA LEU A 17 21.20 -14.17 1.97
C LEU A 17 21.23 -15.38 2.90
N LYS A 18 20.08 -15.71 3.52
CA LYS A 18 19.96 -16.88 4.40
C LYS A 18 19.95 -18.17 3.59
N VAL A 19 19.27 -18.22 2.45
CA VAL A 19 19.13 -19.44 1.64
C VAL A 19 20.47 -19.86 1.04
N GLY A 20 21.26 -18.95 0.47
CA GLY A 20 22.55 -19.34 -0.12
C GLY A 20 23.60 -19.72 0.92
N SER A 21 23.69 -18.99 2.04
CA SER A 21 24.60 -19.33 3.16
C SER A 21 24.23 -20.65 3.85
N VAL A 22 22.94 -20.91 4.07
CA VAL A 22 22.49 -22.16 4.72
C VAL A 22 22.59 -23.35 3.76
N TYR A 23 22.22 -23.18 2.48
CA TYR A 23 22.34 -24.23 1.47
C TYR A 23 23.80 -24.65 1.25
N PHE A 24 24.69 -23.67 1.05
CA PHE A 24 26.12 -23.93 0.91
C PHE A 24 26.73 -24.50 2.19
N GLY A 25 26.29 -24.01 3.37
CA GLY A 25 26.74 -24.51 4.66
C GLY A 25 26.33 -25.96 4.97
N ILE A 26 25.16 -26.40 4.51
CA ILE A 26 24.73 -27.81 4.63
C ILE A 26 25.44 -28.69 3.60
N ALA A 27 25.45 -28.27 2.33
CA ALA A 27 26.15 -28.99 1.26
C ALA A 27 27.64 -29.18 1.57
N SER A 28 28.30 -28.14 2.11
CA SER A 28 29.71 -28.21 2.50
C SER A 28 29.95 -29.13 3.69
N LYS A 29 29.02 -29.25 4.65
CA LYS A 29 29.15 -30.19 5.79
C LYS A 29 29.03 -31.64 5.33
N ASP A 30 28.09 -31.91 4.44
CA ASP A 30 27.90 -33.25 3.88
C ASP A 30 29.09 -33.68 3.00
N ASP A 31 29.79 -32.72 2.38
CA ASP A 31 31.02 -32.95 1.63
C ASP A 31 32.29 -33.08 2.51
N LEU A 32 32.22 -32.73 3.82
CA LEU A 32 33.36 -32.69 4.75
C LEU A 32 33.35 -33.80 5.83
N GLU A 33 32.68 -34.93 5.60
CA GLU A 33 32.82 -36.10 6.48
C GLU A 33 34.15 -36.83 6.24
N GLY A 34 35.20 -36.35 6.91
CA GLY A 34 36.47 -37.06 7.07
C GLY A 34 37.44 -36.92 5.90
N CYS A 35 38.00 -35.72 5.68
CA CYS A 35 39.15 -35.42 4.80
C CYS A 35 39.13 -36.03 3.37
N ARG A 36 37.99 -36.55 2.89
CA ARG A 36 37.81 -37.08 1.53
C ARG A 36 36.46 -36.62 0.99
N VAL A 37 36.52 -35.85 -0.09
CA VAL A 37 35.38 -35.46 -0.91
C VAL A 37 34.66 -36.72 -1.41
N LYS A 38 33.39 -36.92 -1.02
CA LYS A 38 32.62 -38.14 -1.32
C LYS A 38 32.09 -38.24 -2.76
N ARG A 39 32.22 -37.18 -3.57
CA ARG A 39 31.60 -37.10 -4.90
C ARG A 39 32.40 -37.88 -5.96
N TRP A 40 32.28 -39.21 -5.95
CA TRP A 40 33.01 -40.13 -6.82
C TRP A 40 32.70 -40.03 -8.33
N CYS A 41 31.72 -39.21 -8.75
CA CYS A 41 31.29 -39.10 -10.17
C CYS A 41 31.55 -37.72 -10.80
N PHE A 42 32.12 -36.75 -10.08
CA PHE A 42 32.42 -35.42 -10.64
C PHE A 42 33.93 -35.22 -10.76
N SER A 43 34.56 -36.02 -11.62
CA SER A 43 35.85 -35.65 -12.21
C SER A 43 35.58 -35.00 -13.57
N LEU A 44 35.18 -33.74 -13.52
CA LEU A 44 35.59 -32.78 -14.54
C LEU A 44 36.72 -32.01 -13.87
N ASP A 45 37.91 -32.07 -14.46
CA ASP A 45 39.18 -31.48 -13.99
C ASP A 45 39.17 -29.93 -14.00
N GLU A 46 37.96 -29.35 -13.92
CA GLU A 46 37.64 -27.95 -14.01
C GLU A 46 36.39 -27.76 -13.13
N ALA A 47 36.57 -27.87 -11.81
CA ALA A 47 35.56 -27.41 -10.87
C ALA A 47 35.50 -25.88 -11.03
N ASP A 48 34.55 -25.43 -11.86
CA ASP A 48 34.31 -24.01 -12.10
C ASP A 48 34.23 -23.25 -10.77
N ILE A 49 34.64 -21.97 -10.80
CA ILE A 49 34.75 -21.01 -9.68
C ILE A 49 33.52 -20.99 -8.73
N PHE A 50 32.40 -21.56 -9.15
CA PHE A 50 31.13 -21.65 -8.43
C PHE A 50 31.11 -22.63 -7.24
N PHE A 51 31.96 -23.66 -7.18
CA PHE A 51 31.89 -24.72 -6.14
C PHE A 51 33.22 -25.02 -5.42
N ASP A 52 34.20 -24.10 -5.43
CA ASP A 52 35.49 -24.33 -4.77
C ASP A 52 35.41 -24.16 -3.22
N PRO A 53 35.62 -25.23 -2.43
CA PRO A 53 35.57 -25.17 -0.97
C PRO A 53 36.74 -24.38 -0.36
N ALA A 54 37.87 -24.23 -1.05
CA ALA A 54 39.02 -23.46 -0.57
C ALA A 54 38.75 -21.94 -0.56
N ARG A 55 37.77 -21.49 -1.36
CA ARG A 55 37.30 -20.09 -1.44
C ARG A 55 35.80 -19.98 -1.20
N ALA A 56 35.33 -20.63 -0.12
CA ALA A 56 33.92 -20.66 0.29
C ALA A 56 33.22 -19.28 0.26
N ALA A 57 33.91 -18.21 0.65
CA ALA A 57 33.35 -16.85 0.64
C ALA A 57 32.96 -16.36 -0.77
N ILE A 58 33.75 -16.69 -1.80
CA ILE A 58 33.51 -16.24 -3.18
C ILE A 58 32.39 -17.08 -3.82
N ALA A 59 32.37 -18.39 -3.58
CA ALA A 59 31.32 -19.28 -4.07
C ALA A 59 29.93 -18.90 -3.52
N VAL A 60 29.84 -18.56 -2.22
CA VAL A 60 28.59 -18.08 -1.61
C VAL A 60 28.11 -16.79 -2.24
N VAL A 61 29.02 -15.83 -2.49
CA VAL A 61 28.67 -14.55 -3.12
C VAL A 61 28.14 -14.73 -4.55
N HIS A 62 28.71 -15.66 -5.33
CA HIS A 62 28.19 -15.96 -6.67
C HIS A 62 26.81 -16.62 -6.62
N HIS A 63 26.61 -17.61 -5.74
CA HIS A 63 25.31 -18.26 -5.57
C HIS A 63 24.22 -17.29 -5.08
N ASP A 64 24.55 -16.39 -4.15
CA ASP A 64 23.63 -15.35 -3.67
C ASP A 64 23.25 -14.37 -4.79
N LEU A 65 24.21 -13.98 -5.62
CA LEU A 65 23.96 -13.07 -6.75
C LEU A 65 23.05 -13.72 -7.80
N THR A 66 23.31 -14.96 -8.18
CA THR A 66 22.48 -15.70 -9.15
C THR A 66 21.08 -15.93 -8.61
N THR A 67 20.94 -16.27 -7.32
CA THR A 67 19.66 -16.48 -6.64
C THR A 67 18.86 -15.17 -6.57
N SER A 68 19.53 -14.03 -6.32
CA SER A 68 18.91 -12.70 -6.35
C SER A 68 18.33 -12.35 -7.72
N LEU A 69 19.03 -12.70 -8.80
CA LEU A 69 18.57 -12.49 -10.17
C LEU A 69 17.37 -13.37 -10.52
N LEU A 70 17.35 -14.62 -10.06
CA LEU A 70 16.21 -15.54 -10.22
C LEU A 70 14.95 -15.05 -9.50
N TYR A 71 15.10 -14.44 -8.32
CA TYR A 71 14.00 -13.92 -7.51
C TYR A 71 13.60 -12.47 -7.84
N ASN A 72 14.16 -11.87 -8.89
CA ASN A 72 13.79 -10.53 -9.33
C ASN A 72 12.26 -10.37 -9.57
N ASN A 73 11.57 -11.47 -9.89
CA ASN A 73 10.12 -11.50 -10.09
C ASN A 73 9.29 -11.69 -8.80
N LEU A 74 9.89 -11.88 -7.62
CA LEU A 74 9.14 -12.07 -6.37
C LEU A 74 8.48 -10.78 -5.84
N ILE A 75 8.96 -9.61 -6.26
CA ILE A 75 8.23 -8.35 -6.07
C ILE A 75 7.65 -8.01 -7.45
N PRO A 76 6.46 -8.53 -7.79
CA PRO A 76 5.84 -8.24 -9.06
C PRO A 76 5.57 -6.74 -9.17
N ILE A 77 6.31 -6.08 -10.05
CA ILE A 77 6.02 -4.70 -10.48
C ILE A 77 4.56 -4.60 -10.95
N SER A 78 4.01 -5.69 -11.51
CA SER A 78 2.62 -5.80 -11.91
C SER A 78 1.62 -5.70 -10.76
N LEU A 79 1.94 -6.18 -9.55
CA LEU A 79 1.04 -6.08 -8.39
C LEU A 79 0.92 -4.63 -7.91
N TYR A 80 2.03 -3.89 -7.92
CA TYR A 80 2.02 -2.46 -7.60
C TYR A 80 1.15 -1.67 -8.58
N VAL A 81 1.39 -1.87 -9.89
CA VAL A 81 0.59 -1.21 -10.93
C VAL A 81 -0.88 -1.61 -10.83
N SER A 82 -1.18 -2.87 -10.53
CA SER A 82 -2.57 -3.34 -10.36
C SER A 82 -3.27 -2.65 -9.20
N ILE A 83 -2.60 -2.44 -8.06
CA ILE A 83 -3.17 -1.73 -6.91
C ILE A 83 -3.48 -0.27 -7.28
N GLU A 84 -2.56 0.42 -7.95
CA GLU A 84 -2.77 1.79 -8.40
C GLU A 84 -3.95 1.90 -9.38
N VAL A 85 -4.06 0.96 -10.32
CA VAL A 85 -5.21 0.88 -11.24
C VAL A 85 -6.52 0.67 -10.47
N VAL A 86 -6.55 -0.22 -9.49
CA VAL A 86 -7.75 -0.47 -8.67
C VAL A 86 -8.18 0.80 -7.92
N LYS A 87 -7.25 1.60 -7.39
CA LYS A 87 -7.59 2.87 -6.74
C LYS A 87 -8.21 3.88 -7.69
N VAL A 88 -7.71 3.96 -8.92
CA VAL A 88 -8.29 4.81 -9.96
C VAL A 88 -9.69 4.33 -10.31
N LEU A 89 -9.89 3.02 -10.49
CA LEU A 89 -11.20 2.45 -10.78
C LEU A 89 -12.21 2.75 -9.66
N LYS A 90 -11.84 2.58 -8.38
CA LYS A 90 -12.71 2.92 -7.24
C LYS A 90 -13.13 4.40 -7.25
N SER A 91 -12.19 5.32 -7.53
CA SER A 91 -12.50 6.75 -7.67
C SER A 91 -13.52 7.02 -8.78
N ILE A 92 -13.40 6.32 -9.92
CA ILE A 92 -14.37 6.42 -11.02
C ILE A 92 -15.75 5.91 -10.57
N PHE A 93 -15.80 4.80 -9.85
CA PHE A 93 -17.07 4.26 -9.32
C PHE A 93 -17.77 5.25 -8.38
N ILE A 94 -17.04 5.92 -7.49
CA ILE A 94 -17.61 6.96 -6.60
C ILE A 94 -18.20 8.13 -7.41
N ASN A 95 -17.51 8.53 -8.48
CA ASN A 95 -17.99 9.62 -9.34
C ASN A 95 -19.26 9.26 -10.13
N GLN A 96 -19.48 7.96 -10.37
CA GLN A 96 -20.63 7.44 -11.12
C GLN A 96 -21.79 6.99 -10.21
N ASP A 97 -21.64 7.08 -8.89
CA ASP A 97 -22.66 6.64 -7.94
C ASP A 97 -23.87 7.60 -7.93
N VAL A 98 -25.03 7.07 -8.30
CA VAL A 98 -26.31 7.79 -8.32
C VAL A 98 -26.79 8.13 -6.90
N HIS A 99 -26.43 7.33 -5.90
CA HIS A 99 -26.84 7.58 -4.51
C HIS A 99 -26.12 8.77 -3.87
N MET A 100 -24.98 9.19 -4.42
CA MET A 100 -24.21 10.35 -3.96
C MET A 100 -24.39 11.58 -4.87
N TYR A 101 -25.40 11.57 -5.74
CA TYR A 101 -25.74 12.69 -6.62
C TYR A 101 -26.76 13.64 -5.97
N HIS A 102 -26.45 14.95 -5.98
CA HIS A 102 -27.33 15.97 -5.42
C HIS A 102 -28.20 16.61 -6.52
N GLU A 103 -29.48 16.25 -6.57
CA GLU A 103 -30.42 16.66 -7.61
C GLU A 103 -30.64 18.18 -7.68
N GLU A 104 -30.85 18.86 -6.55
CA GLU A 104 -31.21 20.30 -6.57
C GLU A 104 -30.09 21.21 -7.09
N THR A 105 -28.83 20.78 -7.00
CA THR A 105 -27.66 21.57 -7.42
C THR A 105 -26.96 20.96 -8.64
N ASP A 106 -27.49 19.87 -9.20
CA ASP A 106 -26.91 19.13 -10.33
C ASP A 106 -25.41 18.83 -10.11
N LYS A 107 -25.10 18.27 -8.93
CA LYS A 107 -23.71 18.01 -8.52
C LYS A 107 -23.52 16.55 -8.11
N PRO A 108 -22.75 15.76 -8.89
CA PRO A 108 -22.30 14.45 -8.45
C PRO A 108 -21.20 14.57 -7.40
N ALA A 109 -21.00 13.52 -6.62
CA ALA A 109 -19.80 13.39 -5.81
C ALA A 109 -18.56 13.30 -6.70
N TYR A 110 -17.47 13.96 -6.30
CA TYR A 110 -16.24 13.99 -7.06
C TYR A 110 -15.02 13.68 -6.19
N ALA A 111 -14.44 12.50 -6.39
CA ALA A 111 -13.22 12.06 -5.72
C ALA A 111 -12.00 12.69 -6.42
N ARG A 112 -11.45 13.75 -5.80
CA ARG A 112 -10.27 14.48 -6.33
C ARG A 112 -8.95 13.75 -6.09
N THR A 113 -8.91 12.78 -5.19
CA THR A 113 -7.70 12.08 -4.77
C THR A 113 -7.99 10.61 -4.58
N SER A 114 -7.50 9.76 -5.49
CA SER A 114 -7.71 8.31 -5.46
C SER A 114 -6.96 7.60 -4.33
N ASN A 115 -5.89 8.21 -3.79
CA ASN A 115 -5.11 7.62 -2.71
C ASN A 115 -5.79 7.67 -1.34
N LEU A 116 -6.80 8.53 -1.17
CA LEU A 116 -7.46 8.75 0.11
C LEU A 116 -8.62 7.77 0.37
N ASP A 117 -9.05 7.03 -0.64
CA ASP A 117 -10.20 6.13 -0.56
C ASP A 117 -10.03 5.03 0.51
N GLU A 118 -8.81 4.50 0.67
CA GLU A 118 -8.52 3.51 1.71
C GLU A 118 -8.50 4.11 3.12
N GLU A 119 -8.10 5.39 3.23
CA GLU A 119 -8.08 6.12 4.51
C GLU A 119 -9.49 6.54 4.93
N LEU A 120 -10.42 6.71 3.98
CA LEU A 120 -11.84 6.94 4.26
C LEU A 120 -12.47 5.78 5.06
N GLY A 121 -11.97 4.55 4.90
CA GLY A 121 -12.43 3.41 5.70
C GLY A 121 -11.88 3.35 7.13
N GLN A 122 -10.88 4.20 7.46
CA GLN A 122 -10.07 4.06 8.68
C GLN A 122 -10.18 5.24 9.66
N PHE A 123 -10.84 6.33 9.30
CA PHE A 123 -11.00 7.46 10.21
C PHE A 123 -12.07 7.19 11.29
N TYR A 124 -11.79 7.59 12.54
CA TYR A 124 -12.72 7.41 13.67
C TYR A 124 -13.42 8.72 14.08
N THR A 125 -12.84 9.88 13.75
CA THR A 125 -13.34 11.18 14.20
C THR A 125 -13.64 12.08 13.02
N ILE A 126 -14.89 12.51 12.89
CA ILE A 126 -15.32 13.49 11.89
C ILE A 126 -15.36 14.87 12.54
N LEU A 127 -14.55 15.80 12.03
CA LEU A 127 -14.62 17.21 12.42
C LEU A 127 -15.53 17.94 11.43
N SER A 128 -16.73 18.29 11.88
CA SER A 128 -17.73 18.99 11.06
C SER A 128 -17.88 20.45 11.47
N TYR A 129 -17.97 21.33 10.49
CA TYR A 129 -18.25 22.75 10.73
C TYR A 129 -19.76 22.99 10.93
N LYS A 130 -20.14 23.97 11.75
CA LYS A 130 -21.56 24.20 12.09
C LYS A 130 -22.35 24.79 10.93
N THR A 131 -21.83 25.84 10.30
CA THR A 131 -22.55 26.62 9.28
C THR A 131 -22.19 26.15 7.88
N GLY A 132 -23.18 25.78 7.05
CA GLY A 132 -22.94 25.27 5.70
C GLY A 132 -22.70 23.76 5.62
N THR A 133 -22.50 23.06 6.75
CA THR A 133 -22.53 21.58 6.82
C THR A 133 -23.76 21.08 7.58
N PHE A 134 -23.95 21.48 8.84
CA PHE A 134 -25.16 21.08 9.59
C PHE A 134 -26.35 21.98 9.33
N THR A 135 -26.12 23.30 9.21
CA THR A 135 -27.20 24.26 8.98
C THR A 135 -27.02 24.92 7.63
N CYS A 136 -28.01 24.80 6.76
CA CYS A 136 -28.10 25.61 5.55
C CYS A 136 -28.20 27.10 5.93
N ASN A 137 -27.53 27.96 5.17
CA ASN A 137 -27.58 29.41 5.40
C ASN A 137 -28.87 30.02 4.82
N TYR A 138 -30.03 29.52 5.25
CA TYR A 138 -31.32 30.15 5.00
C TYR A 138 -32.09 30.27 6.31
N ILE A 139 -32.52 31.50 6.61
CA ILE A 139 -33.52 31.71 7.65
C ILE A 139 -34.87 31.44 7.02
N ASN A 140 -35.61 30.48 7.58
CA ASN A 140 -36.95 30.16 7.12
C ASN A 140 -37.81 31.44 7.08
N LYS A 141 -38.35 31.74 5.89
CA LYS A 141 -39.15 32.94 5.61
C LYS A 141 -40.32 33.08 6.58
N TYR A 142 -40.93 31.98 7.01
CA TYR A 142 -42.00 31.97 8.00
C TYR A 142 -41.52 32.46 9.37
N ILE A 143 -40.35 32.00 9.83
CA ILE A 143 -39.76 32.46 11.10
C ILE A 143 -39.41 33.94 11.03
N LYS A 144 -38.88 34.41 9.89
CA LYS A 144 -38.58 35.83 9.67
C LYS A 144 -39.84 36.70 9.67
N LEU A 145 -40.94 36.20 9.07
CA LEU A 145 -42.23 36.89 9.06
C LEU A 145 -42.88 36.91 10.45
N CYS A 146 -42.84 35.82 11.20
CA CYS A 146 -43.31 35.78 12.59
C CYS A 146 -42.50 36.74 13.49
N TYR A 147 -41.18 36.81 13.32
CA TYR A 147 -40.35 37.79 14.03
C TYR A 147 -40.74 39.24 13.67
N LYS A 148 -41.00 39.49 12.39
CA LYS A 148 -41.43 40.81 11.91
C LYS A 148 -42.80 41.20 12.47
N GLN A 149 -43.74 40.25 12.53
CA GLN A 149 -45.07 40.45 13.14
C GLN A 149 -44.97 40.74 14.63
N LYS A 150 -44.25 39.92 15.40
CA LYS A 150 -44.02 40.16 16.84
C LYS A 150 -43.43 41.55 17.10
N ASN A 151 -42.44 41.97 16.31
CA ASN A 151 -41.80 43.28 16.49
C ASN A 151 -42.73 44.44 16.12
N LEU A 152 -43.64 44.26 15.15
CA LEU A 152 -44.69 45.23 14.82
C LEU A 152 -45.76 45.32 15.91
N GLU A 153 -46.14 44.20 16.53
CA GLU A 153 -47.08 44.15 17.65
C GLU A 153 -46.50 44.80 18.91
N THR A 154 -45.23 44.52 19.26
CA THR A 154 -44.55 45.20 20.38
C THR A 154 -44.43 46.71 20.15
N LYS A 155 -44.21 47.16 18.91
CA LYS A 155 -44.20 48.60 18.59
C LYS A 155 -45.58 49.25 18.63
N ARG A 156 -46.66 48.50 18.36
CA ARG A 156 -48.04 48.98 18.51
C ARG A 156 -48.50 49.02 19.98
N SER A 157 -47.99 48.12 20.82
CA SER A 157 -48.32 48.08 22.25
C SER A 157 -47.56 49.12 23.10
N ASN A 158 -46.45 49.67 22.60
CA ASN A 158 -45.63 50.70 23.27
C ASN A 158 -45.93 52.13 22.79
N LYS A 159 -47.01 52.34 22.04
CA LYS A 159 -47.50 53.64 21.58
C LYS A 159 -48.90 53.86 22.13
#